data_AF-G5SWI6-F1
#
_entry.id   AF-G5SWI6-F1
#
_cell.length_a   1.000
_cell.length_b   1.000
_cell.length_c   1.000
_cell.angle_alpha   90.00
_cell.angle_beta   90.00
_cell.angle_gamma   90.00
#
_symmetry.space_group_name_H-M   'P 1'
#
loop_
_entity.id
_entity.type
_entity.pdbx_description
1 polymer ?
#
loop_
_entity_poly.entity_id
_entity_poly.type
_entity_poly.pdbx_seq_one_letter_code
_entity_poly.pdbx_strand_id
1 'polypeptide(L)'
;ILNTTVVDKSNVRILQLQTEQIAEKQTKIEDINQQLSESLIQHTNQRMLLYLSITAIVLITVFLLMAIRAYRAKSKTNSELKRQKEQLEIVSKQLEEATQAKLLFFTNISHEFKTPLSLILGPVETLLAHNSLTKEQQELLFLIKKNSNRLLHLISEVLEFRSYENGKLKMYFTKGNLKRFLIELNTFFSDRIKQKKLKFQFIADEVPFEITFDKEK
;
A
#
# COMPACT_ATOMS: atom_id res chain seq x y z
N ILE A 1 79.11 51.34 -29.28
CA ILE A 1 80.22 52.29 -29.51
C ILE A 1 79.57 53.66 -29.62
N LEU A 2 79.60 54.47 -28.57
CA LEU A 2 78.98 55.79 -28.55
C LEU A 2 79.98 56.78 -29.16
N ASN A 3 79.75 57.20 -30.41
CA ASN A 3 80.45 58.36 -30.98
C ASN A 3 79.93 59.60 -30.25
N THR A 4 80.73 60.13 -29.32
CA THR A 4 80.45 61.40 -28.65
C THR A 4 80.85 62.53 -29.59
N THR A 5 79.90 63.08 -30.35
CA THR A 5 80.09 64.32 -31.11
C THR A 5 80.39 65.45 -30.13
N VAL A 6 81.52 66.15 -30.31
CA VAL A 6 81.88 67.30 -29.48
C VAL A 6 80.82 68.40 -29.67
N VAL A 7 80.21 68.82 -28.56
CA VAL A 7 79.16 69.83 -28.54
C VAL A 7 79.80 71.21 -28.70
N ASP A 8 79.47 71.93 -29.78
CA ASP A 8 79.94 73.27 -30.12
C ASP A 8 78.76 74.19 -30.51
N LYS A 9 78.93 75.50 -30.48
CA LYS A 9 77.86 76.50 -30.70
C LYS A 9 77.05 76.28 -31.98
N SER A 10 77.66 75.67 -33.02
CA SER A 10 77.01 75.36 -34.29
C SER A 10 76.08 74.13 -34.25
N ASN A 11 76.30 73.15 -33.35
CA ASN A 11 75.54 71.89 -33.30
C ASN A 11 74.63 71.74 -32.06
N VAL A 12 74.88 72.50 -30.97
CA VAL A 12 74.03 72.54 -29.76
C VAL A 12 72.57 72.77 -30.10
N ARG A 13 72.29 73.72 -30.99
CA ARG A 13 70.91 74.08 -31.36
C ARG A 13 70.18 72.93 -32.06
N ILE A 14 70.87 72.19 -32.93
CA ILE A 14 70.29 71.06 -33.67
C ILE A 14 70.03 69.90 -32.70
N LEU A 15 70.97 69.59 -31.80
CA LEU A 15 70.80 68.56 -30.78
C LEU A 15 69.67 68.90 -29.80
N GLN A 16 69.53 70.18 -29.43
CA GLN A 16 68.41 70.65 -28.60
C GLN A 16 67.07 70.44 -29.31
N LEU A 17 66.95 70.86 -30.58
CA LEU A 17 65.73 70.67 -31.37
C LEU A 17 65.39 69.19 -31.57
N GLN A 18 66.39 68.32 -31.78
CA GLN A 18 66.19 66.87 -31.86
C GLN A 18 65.72 66.29 -30.51
N THR A 19 66.29 66.76 -29.40
CA THR A 19 65.89 66.33 -28.05
C THR A 19 64.46 66.76 -27.75
N GLU A 20 64.08 67.99 -28.11
CA GLU A 20 62.71 68.50 -28.00
C GLU A 20 61.73 67.68 -28.87
N GLN A 21 62.09 67.35 -30.12
CA GLN A 21 61.26 66.50 -30.99
C GLN A 21 61.12 65.06 -30.50
N ILE A 22 62.19 64.48 -29.94
CA ILE A 22 62.15 63.13 -29.36
C ILE A 22 61.26 63.13 -28.12
N ALA A 23 61.39 64.14 -27.25
CA ALA A 23 60.52 64.31 -26.08
C ALA A 23 59.05 64.47 -26.50
N GLU A 24 58.76 65.31 -27.49
CA GLU A 24 57.39 65.50 -28.02
C GLU A 24 56.82 64.18 -28.58
N LYS A 25 57.61 63.41 -29.33
CA LYS A 25 57.20 62.11 -29.86
C LYS A 25 56.97 61.09 -28.74
N GLN A 26 57.80 61.09 -27.71
CA GLN A 26 57.67 60.20 -26.56
C GLN A 26 56.35 60.46 -25.83
N THR A 27 56.01 61.75 -25.60
CA THR A 27 54.72 62.14 -25.01
C THR A 27 53.53 61.71 -25.87
N LYS A 28 53.62 61.85 -27.21
CA LYS A 28 52.57 61.35 -28.11
C LYS A 28 52.41 59.83 -28.08
N ILE A 29 53.52 59.09 -27.99
CA ILE A 29 53.50 57.63 -27.86
C ILE A 29 52.85 57.22 -26.54
N GLU A 30 53.15 57.92 -25.45
CA GLU A 30 52.54 57.68 -24.13
C GLU A 30 51.03 57.94 -24.15
N ASP A 31 50.59 59.05 -24.74
CA ASP A 31 49.16 59.38 -24.89
C ASP A 31 48.42 58.36 -25.79
N ILE A 32 49.01 57.97 -26.92
CA ILE A 32 48.44 56.93 -27.81
C ILE A 32 48.36 55.58 -27.09
N ASN A 33 49.41 55.18 -26.37
CA ASN A 33 49.40 53.93 -25.62
C ASN A 33 48.38 53.95 -24.49
N GLN A 34 48.20 55.11 -23.83
CA GLN A 34 47.18 55.31 -22.82
C GLN A 34 45.78 55.15 -23.42
N GLN A 35 45.45 55.89 -24.48
CA GLN A 35 44.16 55.79 -25.18
C GLN A 35 43.88 54.38 -25.74
N LEU A 36 44.92 53.72 -26.26
CA LEU A 36 44.84 52.34 -26.73
C LEU A 36 44.53 51.38 -25.57
N SER A 37 45.20 51.55 -24.42
CA SER A 37 44.95 50.72 -23.22
C SER A 37 43.53 50.91 -22.68
N GLU A 38 43.04 52.15 -22.62
CA GLU A 38 41.67 52.49 -22.21
C GLU A 38 40.64 51.85 -23.16
N SER A 39 40.87 51.94 -24.47
CA SER A 39 40.01 51.33 -25.50
C SER A 39 40.00 49.80 -25.42
N LEU A 40 41.17 49.18 -25.20
CA LEU A 40 41.29 47.72 -25.04
C LEU A 40 40.56 47.22 -23.79
N ILE A 41 40.62 47.95 -22.68
CA ILE A 41 39.89 47.62 -21.44
C ILE A 41 38.38 47.71 -21.68
N GLN A 42 37.90 48.76 -22.36
CA GLN A 42 36.48 48.90 -22.69
C GLN A 42 35.98 47.74 -23.57
N HIS A 43 36.71 47.39 -24.64
CA HIS A 43 36.36 46.27 -25.49
C HIS A 43 36.41 44.92 -24.76
N THR A 44 37.40 44.73 -23.89
CA THR A 44 37.53 43.49 -23.09
C THR A 44 36.35 43.36 -22.13
N ASN A 45 35.97 44.44 -21.43
CA ASN A 45 34.82 44.45 -20.54
C ASN A 45 33.50 44.21 -21.28
N GLN A 46 33.31 44.83 -22.45
CA GLN A 46 32.12 44.60 -23.29
C GLN A 46 32.02 43.13 -23.73
N ARG A 47 33.11 42.53 -24.22
CA ARG A 47 33.14 41.12 -24.61
C ARG A 47 32.88 40.19 -23.41
N MET A 48 33.48 40.48 -22.25
CA MET A 48 33.28 39.71 -21.04
C MET A 48 31.81 39.72 -20.59
N LEU A 49 31.16 40.89 -20.59
CA LEU A 49 29.73 41.01 -20.26
C LEU A 49 28.83 40.24 -21.24
N LEU A 50 29.15 40.26 -22.54
CA LEU A 50 28.41 39.49 -23.54
C LEU A 50 28.54 37.97 -23.34
N TYR A 51 29.75 37.47 -23.06
CA TYR A 51 29.91 36.03 -22.79
C TYR A 51 29.21 35.60 -21.50
N LEU A 52 29.23 36.43 -20.45
CA LEU A 52 28.48 36.17 -19.21
C LEU A 52 26.97 36.14 -19.44
N SER A 53 26.42 37.06 -20.22
CA SER A 53 24.98 37.08 -20.51
C SER A 53 24.56 35.88 -21.38
N ILE A 54 25.34 35.52 -22.40
CA ILE A 54 25.08 34.36 -23.25
C ILE A 54 25.10 33.07 -22.43
N THR A 55 26.14 32.87 -21.61
CA THR A 55 26.24 31.67 -20.76
C THR A 55 25.10 31.59 -19.75
N ALA A 56 24.71 32.71 -19.14
CA ALA A 56 23.55 32.76 -18.25
C ALA A 56 22.25 32.39 -18.96
N ILE A 57 22.00 32.92 -20.17
CA ILE A 57 20.81 32.59 -20.98
C ILE A 57 20.79 31.10 -21.32
N VAL A 58 21.92 30.53 -21.73
CA VAL A 58 22.04 29.10 -22.04
C VAL A 58 21.72 28.25 -20.80
N LEU A 59 22.27 28.59 -19.64
CA LEU A 59 22.00 27.88 -18.38
C LEU A 59 20.52 27.93 -17.99
N ILE A 60 19.89 29.11 -18.07
CA ILE A 60 18.46 29.28 -17.80
C ILE A 60 17.62 28.45 -18.77
N THR A 61 17.97 28.46 -20.05
CA THR A 61 17.24 27.70 -21.09
C THR A 61 17.33 26.20 -20.83
N VAL A 62 18.52 25.70 -20.49
CA VAL A 62 18.72 24.28 -20.14
C VAL A 62 17.94 23.92 -18.88
N PHE A 63 17.97 24.76 -17.85
CA PHE A 63 17.22 24.56 -16.62
C PHE A 63 15.70 24.52 -16.86
N LEU A 64 15.16 25.45 -17.66
CA LEU A 64 13.75 25.46 -18.05
C LEU A 64 13.35 24.20 -18.82
N LEU A 65 14.19 23.75 -19.77
CA LEU A 65 13.93 22.52 -20.51
C LEU A 65 13.93 21.28 -19.60
N MET A 66 14.86 21.20 -18.65
CA MET A 66 14.87 20.12 -17.64
C MET A 66 13.62 20.17 -16.76
N ALA A 67 13.23 21.35 -16.27
CA ALA A 67 12.04 21.54 -15.44
C ALA A 67 10.76 21.14 -16.18
N ILE A 68 10.61 21.55 -17.45
CA ILE A 68 9.46 21.17 -18.29
C ILE A 68 9.42 19.65 -18.51
N ARG A 69 10.56 19.02 -18.82
CA ARG A 69 10.63 17.55 -18.97
C ARG A 69 10.25 16.83 -17.68
N ALA A 70 10.78 17.28 -16.54
CA ALA A 70 10.45 16.73 -15.23
C ALA A 70 8.96 16.89 -14.87
N TYR A 71 8.39 18.07 -15.13
CA TYR A 71 6.97 18.35 -14.89
C TYR A 71 6.05 17.48 -15.76
N ARG A 72 6.38 17.33 -17.06
CA ARG A 72 5.63 16.46 -17.98
C ARG A 72 5.72 14.99 -17.59
N ALA A 73 6.91 14.52 -17.22
CA ALA A 73 7.11 13.13 -16.76
C ALA A 73 6.27 12.86 -15.51
N LYS A 74 6.33 13.75 -14.52
CA LYS A 74 5.55 13.64 -13.27
C LYS A 74 4.04 13.66 -13.52
N SER A 75 3.56 14.50 -14.44
CA SER A 75 2.15 14.58 -14.79
C SER A 75 1.62 13.28 -15.40
N LYS A 76 2.39 12.64 -16.28
CA LYS A 76 2.01 11.34 -16.88
C LYS A 76 1.92 10.25 -15.82
N THR A 77 2.95 10.10 -14.99
CA THR A 77 2.95 9.10 -13.90
C THR A 77 1.82 9.33 -12.90
N ASN A 78 1.51 10.60 -12.57
CA ASN A 78 0.45 10.90 -11.61
C ASN A 78 -0.96 10.57 -12.16
N SER A 79 -1.20 10.82 -13.46
CA SER A 79 -2.49 10.48 -14.07
C SER A 79 -2.69 8.97 -14.22
N GLU A 80 -1.63 8.24 -14.54
CA GLU A 80 -1.65 6.77 -14.60
C GLU A 80 -1.87 6.16 -13.21
N LEU A 81 -1.16 6.65 -12.18
CA LEU A 81 -1.35 6.23 -10.80
C LEU A 81 -2.78 6.50 -10.32
N LYS A 82 -3.36 7.66 -10.68
CA LYS A 82 -4.74 7.99 -10.33
C LYS A 82 -5.72 7.01 -10.98
N ARG A 83 -5.55 6.70 -12.27
CA ARG A 83 -6.37 5.70 -12.97
C ARG A 83 -6.25 4.30 -12.36
N GLN A 84 -5.03 3.87 -12.02
CA GLN A 84 -4.81 2.59 -11.37
C GLN A 84 -5.49 2.52 -10.00
N LYS A 85 -5.43 3.60 -9.21
CA LYS A 85 -6.16 3.70 -7.94
C LYS A 85 -7.67 3.60 -8.13
N GLU A 86 -8.23 4.36 -9.07
CA GLU A 86 -9.67 4.33 -9.38
C GLU A 86 -10.12 2.93 -9.84
N GLN A 87 -9.34 2.28 -10.70
CA GLN A 87 -9.60 0.90 -11.13
C GLN A 87 -9.53 -0.08 -9.97
N LEU A 88 -8.53 0.05 -9.10
CA LEU A 88 -8.39 -0.82 -7.93
C LEU A 88 -9.56 -0.64 -6.96
N GLU A 89 -10.03 0.58 -6.76
CA GLU A 89 -11.19 0.88 -5.92
C GLU A 89 -12.48 0.26 -6.49
N ILE A 90 -12.68 0.37 -7.81
CA ILE A 90 -13.82 -0.27 -8.50
C ILE A 90 -13.77 -1.79 -8.32
N VAL A 91 -12.62 -2.42 -8.58
CA VAL A 91 -12.46 -3.87 -8.45
C VAL A 91 -12.64 -4.33 -7.00
N SER A 92 -12.10 -3.57 -6.03
CA SER A 92 -12.28 -3.85 -4.61
C SER A 92 -13.76 -3.81 -4.22
N LYS A 93 -14.49 -2.80 -4.68
CA LYS A 93 -15.93 -2.67 -4.41
C LYS A 93 -16.73 -3.81 -5.04
N GLN A 94 -16.43 -4.18 -6.28
CA GLN A 94 -17.07 -5.32 -6.95
C GLN A 94 -16.81 -6.63 -6.21
N LEU A 95 -15.59 -6.83 -5.70
CA LEU A 95 -15.23 -8.00 -4.91
C LEU A 95 -16.00 -8.04 -3.59
N GLU A 96 -16.13 -6.91 -2.90
CA GLU A 96 -16.91 -6.79 -1.67
C GLU A 96 -18.40 -7.09 -1.91
N GLU A 97 -18.99 -6.50 -2.94
CA GLU A 97 -20.38 -6.74 -3.34
C GLU A 97 -20.62 -8.22 -3.69
N ALA A 98 -19.72 -8.83 -4.46
CA ALA A 98 -19.80 -10.26 -4.80
C ALA A 98 -19.69 -11.15 -3.56
N THR A 99 -18.80 -10.79 -2.63
CA THR A 99 -18.60 -11.51 -1.36
C THR A 99 -19.86 -11.43 -0.50
N GLN A 100 -20.47 -10.26 -0.39
CA GLN A 100 -21.72 -10.06 0.35
C GLN A 100 -22.89 -10.81 -0.30
N ALA A 101 -23.03 -10.76 -1.62
CA ALA A 101 -24.06 -11.49 -2.35
C ALA A 101 -23.93 -13.01 -2.13
N LYS A 102 -22.70 -13.53 -2.14
CA LYS A 102 -22.42 -14.94 -1.86
C LYS A 102 -22.84 -15.35 -0.45
N LEU A 103 -22.57 -14.51 0.55
CA LEU A 103 -23.00 -14.78 1.93
C LEU A 103 -24.53 -14.81 2.04
N LEU A 104 -25.22 -13.81 1.47
CA LEU A 104 -26.68 -13.75 1.48
C LEU A 104 -27.30 -14.98 0.80
N PHE A 105 -26.73 -15.42 -0.33
CA PHE A 105 -27.14 -16.64 -1.00
C PHE A 105 -27.08 -17.85 -0.07
N PHE A 106 -25.95 -18.08 0.61
CA PHE A 106 -25.82 -19.23 1.53
C PHE A 106 -26.74 -19.12 2.75
N THR A 107 -26.93 -17.92 3.30
CA THR A 107 -27.88 -17.69 4.39
C THR A 107 -29.31 -18.05 3.99
N ASN A 108 -29.75 -17.57 2.83
CA ASN A 108 -31.10 -17.85 2.33
C ASN A 108 -31.30 -19.34 2.08
N ILE A 109 -30.34 -19.98 1.40
CA ILE A 109 -30.35 -21.43 1.15
C ILE A 109 -30.42 -22.22 2.46
N SER A 110 -29.66 -21.83 3.48
CA SER A 110 -29.72 -22.48 4.79
C SER A 110 -31.10 -22.44 5.41
N HIS A 111 -31.81 -21.30 5.30
CA HIS A 111 -33.18 -21.18 5.80
C HIS A 111 -34.19 -22.00 4.97
N GLU A 112 -34.04 -21.98 3.64
CA GLU A 112 -34.90 -22.75 2.73
C GLU A 112 -34.75 -24.26 2.91
N PHE A 113 -33.58 -24.76 3.34
CA PHE A 113 -33.41 -26.17 3.70
C PHE A 113 -33.90 -26.50 5.12
N LYS A 114 -33.71 -25.59 6.09
CA LYS A 114 -34.11 -25.82 7.49
C LYS A 114 -35.62 -26.02 7.62
N THR A 115 -36.42 -25.28 6.86
CA THR A 115 -37.88 -25.38 6.88
C THR A 115 -38.40 -26.78 6.50
N PRO A 116 -38.12 -27.34 5.31
CA PRO A 116 -38.59 -28.68 4.93
C PRO A 116 -38.00 -29.78 5.83
N LEU A 117 -36.74 -29.64 6.29
CA LEU A 117 -36.16 -30.60 7.24
C LEU A 117 -36.89 -30.60 8.59
N SER A 118 -37.31 -29.42 9.07
CA SER A 118 -38.09 -29.31 10.31
C SER A 118 -39.50 -29.91 10.13
N LEU A 119 -40.10 -29.72 8.96
CA LEU A 119 -41.38 -30.34 8.60
C LEU A 119 -41.30 -31.87 8.46
N ILE A 120 -40.13 -32.43 8.13
CA ILE A 120 -39.88 -33.87 8.14
C ILE A 120 -39.63 -34.37 9.57
N LEU A 121 -38.82 -33.65 10.35
CA LEU A 121 -38.45 -34.04 11.71
C LEU A 121 -39.64 -34.03 12.68
N GLY A 122 -40.53 -33.04 12.61
CA GLY A 122 -41.66 -32.94 13.54
C GLY A 122 -42.56 -34.20 13.57
N PRO A 123 -43.06 -34.68 12.43
CA PRO A 123 -43.83 -35.93 12.35
C PRO A 123 -43.00 -37.16 12.78
N VAL A 124 -41.72 -37.22 12.39
CA VAL A 124 -40.83 -38.33 12.78
C VAL A 124 -40.66 -38.39 14.29
N GLU A 125 -40.46 -37.26 14.96
CA GLU A 125 -40.36 -37.17 16.42
C GLU A 125 -41.68 -37.51 17.11
N THR A 126 -42.79 -37.06 16.54
CA THR A 126 -44.14 -37.39 17.03
C THR A 126 -44.39 -38.89 16.96
N LEU A 127 -44.07 -39.54 15.84
CA LEU A 127 -44.25 -40.99 15.67
C LEU A 127 -43.34 -41.78 16.60
N LEU A 128 -42.06 -41.39 16.73
CA LEU A 128 -41.11 -42.03 17.64
C LEU A 128 -41.51 -41.93 19.12
N ALA A 129 -42.33 -40.94 19.50
CA ALA A 129 -42.85 -40.80 20.86
C ALA A 129 -44.02 -41.76 21.17
N HIS A 130 -44.63 -42.40 20.16
CA HIS A 130 -45.73 -43.36 20.35
C HIS A 130 -45.19 -44.79 20.52
N ASN A 131 -45.68 -45.52 21.53
CA ASN A 131 -45.25 -46.89 21.85
C ASN A 131 -45.90 -47.98 20.97
N SER A 132 -46.59 -47.61 19.88
CA SER A 132 -47.35 -48.52 19.00
C SER A 132 -46.59 -48.95 17.73
N LEU A 133 -45.33 -48.57 17.59
CA LEU A 133 -44.51 -48.87 16.41
C LEU A 133 -43.89 -50.28 16.48
N THR A 134 -43.79 -50.96 15.33
CA THR A 134 -42.95 -52.16 15.22
C THR A 134 -41.47 -51.80 15.28
N LYS A 135 -40.60 -52.76 15.64
CA LYS A 135 -39.14 -52.56 15.66
C LYS A 135 -38.60 -52.01 14.33
N GLU A 136 -39.06 -52.57 13.21
CA GLU A 136 -38.63 -52.18 11.86
C GLU A 136 -39.05 -50.74 11.52
N GLN A 137 -40.28 -50.34 11.86
CA GLN A 137 -40.74 -48.96 11.69
C GLN A 137 -39.92 -47.97 12.53
N GLN A 138 -39.58 -48.36 13.76
CA GLN A 138 -38.79 -47.54 14.66
C GLN A 138 -37.36 -47.35 14.15
N GLU A 139 -36.74 -48.40 13.60
CA GLU A 139 -35.41 -48.34 12.97
C GLU A 139 -35.40 -47.43 11.73
N LEU A 140 -36.42 -47.51 10.87
CA LEU A 140 -36.58 -46.63 9.71
C LEU A 140 -36.74 -45.16 10.12
N LEU A 141 -37.58 -44.87 11.12
CA LEU A 141 -37.76 -43.52 11.64
C LEU A 141 -36.48 -42.97 12.27
N PHE A 142 -35.73 -43.80 13.00
CA PHE A 142 -34.40 -43.43 13.51
C PHE A 142 -33.43 -43.09 12.38
N LEU A 143 -33.44 -43.86 11.30
CA LEU A 143 -32.61 -43.60 10.13
C LEU A 143 -32.97 -42.26 9.47
N ILE A 144 -34.26 -41.97 9.28
CA ILE A 144 -34.73 -40.69 8.73
C ILE A 144 -34.27 -39.54 9.63
N LYS A 145 -34.55 -39.62 10.95
CA LYS A 145 -34.13 -38.60 11.93
C LYS A 145 -32.62 -38.34 11.86
N LYS A 146 -31.82 -39.41 11.84
CA LYS A 146 -30.36 -39.33 11.79
C LYS A 146 -29.87 -38.63 10.51
N ASN A 147 -30.44 -38.96 9.35
CA ASN A 147 -30.04 -38.34 8.08
C ASN A 147 -30.48 -36.88 8.00
N SER A 148 -31.70 -36.54 8.44
CA SER A 148 -32.18 -35.15 8.48
C SER A 148 -31.32 -34.27 9.39
N ASN A 149 -30.97 -34.76 10.59
CA ASN A 149 -30.08 -34.04 11.51
C ASN A 149 -28.67 -33.88 10.94
N ARG A 150 -28.14 -34.90 10.26
CA ARG A 150 -26.84 -34.81 9.59
C ARG A 150 -26.84 -33.76 8.49
N LEU A 151 -27.90 -33.67 7.68
CA LEU A 151 -28.00 -32.66 6.64
C LEU A 151 -28.10 -31.25 7.24
N LEU A 152 -28.89 -31.07 8.30
CA LEU A 152 -29.00 -29.79 9.00
C LEU A 152 -27.65 -29.33 9.56
N HIS A 153 -26.87 -30.25 10.13
CA HIS A 153 -25.54 -29.95 10.65
C HIS A 153 -24.58 -29.52 9.54
N LEU A 154 -24.52 -30.27 8.43
CA LEU A 154 -23.67 -29.94 7.28
C LEU A 154 -23.98 -28.55 6.68
N ILE A 155 -25.26 -28.21 6.58
CA ILE A 155 -25.69 -26.90 6.09
C ILE A 155 -25.23 -25.79 7.05
N SER A 156 -25.35 -26.02 8.36
CA SER A 156 -24.92 -25.08 9.38
C SER A 156 -23.41 -24.87 9.35
N GLU A 157 -22.62 -25.95 9.22
CA GLU A 157 -21.15 -25.87 9.09
C GLU A 157 -20.72 -25.05 7.85
N VAL A 158 -21.40 -25.23 6.71
CA VAL A 158 -21.11 -24.45 5.50
C VAL A 158 -21.38 -22.96 5.73
N LEU A 159 -22.48 -22.62 6.39
CA LEU A 159 -22.82 -21.22 6.71
C LEU A 159 -21.78 -20.60 7.66
N GLU A 160 -21.36 -21.38 8.65
CA GLU A 160 -20.40 -20.95 9.66
C GLU A 160 -19.01 -20.72 9.05
N PHE A 161 -18.57 -21.62 8.18
CA PHE A 161 -17.36 -21.46 7.36
C PHE A 161 -17.41 -20.19 6.51
N ARG A 162 -18.54 -19.91 5.84
CA ARG A 162 -18.71 -18.69 5.04
C ARG A 162 -18.73 -17.42 5.88
N SER A 163 -19.29 -17.48 7.09
CA SER A 163 -19.28 -16.37 8.02
C SER A 163 -17.87 -16.10 8.54
N TYR A 164 -17.08 -17.15 8.75
CA TYR A 164 -15.66 -17.08 9.13
C TYR A 164 -14.78 -16.47 8.03
N GLU A 165 -14.84 -16.98 6.80
CA GLU A 165 -14.05 -16.45 5.67
C GLU A 165 -14.26 -14.95 5.44
N ASN A 166 -15.47 -14.46 5.72
CA ASN A 166 -15.86 -13.07 5.51
C ASN A 166 -15.68 -12.18 6.76
N GLY A 167 -15.06 -12.69 7.83
CA GLY A 167 -14.88 -11.96 9.09
C GLY A 167 -16.18 -11.55 9.79
N LYS A 168 -17.31 -12.16 9.42
CA LYS A 168 -18.65 -11.87 9.97
C LYS A 168 -19.08 -12.85 11.07
N LEU A 169 -18.22 -13.80 11.42
CA LEU A 169 -18.44 -14.73 12.51
C LEU A 169 -18.44 -13.96 13.84
N LYS A 170 -19.62 -13.78 14.45
CA LYS A 170 -19.75 -13.20 15.79
C LYS A 170 -19.50 -14.29 16.83
N MET A 171 -18.59 -14.02 17.76
CA MET A 171 -18.38 -14.84 18.96
C MET A 171 -19.19 -14.24 20.11
N TYR A 172 -19.92 -15.08 20.84
CA TYR A 172 -20.72 -14.68 21.99
C TYR A 172 -20.10 -15.25 23.27
N PHE A 173 -19.12 -14.52 23.78
CA PHE A 173 -18.44 -14.88 25.01
C PHE A 173 -19.36 -14.71 26.23
N THR A 174 -19.57 -15.79 26.97
CA THR A 174 -20.31 -15.79 28.23
C THR A 174 -19.44 -16.29 29.35
N LYS A 175 -19.61 -15.72 30.55
CA LYS A 175 -18.93 -16.23 31.75
C LYS A 175 -19.63 -17.52 32.18
N GLY A 176 -18.86 -18.59 32.33
CA GLY A 176 -19.43 -19.85 32.79
C GLY A 176 -18.40 -20.81 33.32
N ASN A 177 -18.93 -21.82 34.01
CA ASN A 177 -18.16 -22.91 34.57
C ASN A 177 -17.72 -23.89 33.47
N LEU A 178 -16.43 -23.84 33.09
CA LEU A 178 -15.88 -24.73 32.06
C LEU A 178 -15.99 -26.20 32.46
N LYS A 179 -15.78 -26.51 33.75
CA LYS A 179 -15.87 -27.88 34.27
C LYS A 179 -17.26 -28.46 34.02
N ARG A 180 -18.32 -27.70 34.35
CA ARG A 180 -19.71 -28.12 34.10
C ARG A 180 -19.97 -28.32 32.61
N PHE A 181 -19.50 -27.40 31.77
CA PHE A 181 -19.63 -27.53 30.31
C PHE A 181 -18.95 -28.79 29.77
N LEU A 182 -17.71 -29.09 30.20
CA LEU A 182 -16.98 -30.29 29.79
C LEU A 182 -17.62 -31.59 30.32
N ILE A 183 -18.21 -31.57 31.52
CA ILE A 183 -18.97 -32.71 32.05
C ILE A 183 -20.21 -32.97 31.19
N GLU A 184 -20.98 -31.93 30.86
CA GLU A 184 -22.13 -32.03 29.97
C GLU A 184 -21.68 -32.53 28.58
N LEU A 185 -20.59 -32.00 28.04
CA LEU A 185 -20.00 -32.42 26.77
C LEU A 185 -19.62 -33.91 26.77
N ASN A 186 -19.03 -34.40 27.87
CA ASN A 186 -18.64 -35.80 28.01
C ASN A 186 -19.84 -36.76 27.91
N THR A 187 -21.03 -36.33 28.37
CA THR A 187 -22.23 -37.18 28.28
C THR A 187 -22.61 -37.53 26.85
N PHE A 188 -22.36 -36.64 25.88
CA PHE A 188 -22.65 -36.88 24.46
C PHE A 188 -21.76 -37.97 23.83
N PHE A 189 -20.57 -38.23 24.40
CA PHE A 189 -19.64 -39.24 23.89
C PHE A 189 -19.78 -40.61 24.57
N SER A 190 -20.51 -40.67 25.69
CA SER A 190 -20.69 -41.88 26.52
C SER A 190 -21.07 -43.12 25.72
N ASP A 191 -22.08 -42.98 24.85
CA ASP A 191 -22.63 -44.11 24.11
C ASP A 191 -21.64 -44.64 23.06
N ARG A 192 -20.88 -43.73 22.45
CA ARG A 192 -19.86 -44.08 21.46
C ARG A 192 -18.64 -44.74 22.11
N ILE A 193 -18.26 -44.25 23.29
CA ILE A 193 -17.20 -44.83 24.14
C ILE A 193 -17.58 -46.26 24.54
N LYS A 194 -18.83 -46.47 24.99
CA LYS A 194 -19.37 -47.80 25.31
C LYS A 194 -19.39 -48.73 24.10
N GLN A 195 -19.90 -48.27 22.95
CA GLN A 195 -19.91 -49.06 21.71
C GLN A 195 -18.50 -49.50 21.28
N LYS A 196 -17.52 -48.61 21.39
CA LYS A 196 -16.12 -48.92 21.06
C LYS A 196 -15.34 -49.60 22.18
N LYS A 197 -15.99 -49.92 23.33
CA LYS A 197 -15.36 -50.52 24.52
C LYS A 197 -14.10 -49.77 24.99
N LEU A 198 -14.11 -48.45 24.88
CA LEU A 198 -12.98 -47.61 25.29
C LEU A 198 -13.07 -47.31 26.79
N LYS A 199 -11.95 -47.35 27.49
CA LYS A 199 -11.83 -46.76 28.84
C LYS A 199 -11.57 -45.27 28.69
N PHE A 200 -12.51 -44.46 29.13
CA PHE A 200 -12.40 -43.00 29.14
C PHE A 200 -12.72 -42.50 30.54
N GLN A 201 -11.89 -41.60 31.07
CA GLN A 201 -12.09 -40.97 32.37
C GLN A 201 -11.83 -39.47 32.24
N PHE A 202 -12.78 -38.66 32.71
CA PHE A 202 -12.62 -37.22 32.82
C PHE A 202 -12.26 -36.87 34.28
N ILE A 203 -11.13 -36.20 34.48
CA ILE A 203 -10.61 -35.79 35.79
C ILE A 203 -10.54 -34.26 35.78
N ALA A 204 -11.14 -33.62 36.77
CA ALA A 204 -11.10 -32.17 36.96
C ALA A 204 -11.07 -31.82 38.44
N ASP A 205 -10.27 -30.82 38.80
CA ASP A 205 -10.14 -30.34 40.18
C ASP A 205 -11.47 -29.84 40.76
N GLU A 206 -11.61 -29.82 42.09
CA GLU A 206 -12.87 -29.45 42.75
C GLU A 206 -13.23 -27.96 42.60
N VAL A 207 -12.26 -27.11 42.27
CA VAL A 207 -12.45 -25.67 42.18
C VAL A 207 -13.30 -25.30 40.94
N PRO A 208 -14.34 -24.46 41.08
CA PRO A 208 -15.08 -23.93 39.94
C PRO A 208 -14.16 -23.17 38.99
N PHE A 209 -14.03 -23.65 37.74
CA PHE A 209 -13.23 -22.98 36.72
C PHE A 209 -14.12 -22.05 35.90
N GLU A 210 -14.35 -20.85 36.45
CA GLU A 210 -15.13 -19.79 35.81
C GLU A 210 -14.27 -19.07 34.77
N ILE A 211 -14.57 -19.28 33.48
CA ILE A 211 -13.92 -18.57 32.38
C ILE A 211 -14.94 -17.94 31.45
N THR A 212 -14.46 -16.98 30.67
CA THR A 212 -15.23 -16.38 29.59
C THR A 212 -14.96 -17.16 28.31
N PHE A 213 -15.99 -17.83 27.77
CA PHE A 213 -15.89 -18.63 26.54
C PHE A 213 -17.21 -18.60 25.77
N ASP A 214 -17.16 -18.86 24.48
CA ASP A 214 -18.36 -19.11 23.68
C ASP A 214 -18.75 -20.59 23.88
N LYS A 215 -20.00 -20.85 24.26
CA LYS A 215 -20.48 -22.23 24.49
C LYS A 215 -20.98 -22.90 23.22
N GLU A 216 -21.33 -22.10 22.21
CA GLU A 216 -21.90 -22.60 20.97
C GLU A 216 -20.82 -22.88 19.91
N LYS A 217 -19.56 -22.49 20.15
CA LYS A 217 -18.43 -22.60 19.21
C LYS A 217 -17.16 -23.16 19.86
#